data_AF-A0A2E0Y324-F1
#
_entry.id   AF-A0A2E0Y324-F1
#
_cell.length_a   1.000
_cell.length_b   1.000
_cell.length_c   1.000
_cell.angle_alpha   90.00
_cell.angle_beta   90.00
_cell.angle_gamma   90.00
#
_symmetry.space_group_name_H-M   'P 1'
#
loop_
_entity.id
_entity.type
_entity.pdbx_description
1 polymer ?
#
loop_
_entity_poly.entity_id
_entity_poly.type
_entity_poly.pdbx_seq_one_letter_code
_entity_poly.pdbx_strand_id
1 'polypeptide(L)'
;MRIWRIIHALRVNFSFLLMALLICEGLIAVPMMFIFPPAALLLVFLGLLTLALSIVVHGTLRLLDDALARFLGIEMPPIEGNETAT
;
A
#
# COMPACT_ATOMS: atom_id res chain seq x y z
N MET A 1 -6.20 20.61 -7.29
CA MET A 1 -5.07 20.12 -8.11
C MET A 1 -3.91 19.50 -7.31
N ARG A 2 -3.30 20.19 -6.33
CA ARG A 2 -2.14 19.63 -5.57
C ARG A 2 -2.46 18.39 -4.73
N ILE A 3 -3.61 18.39 -4.05
CA ILE A 3 -4.05 17.28 -3.19
C ILE A 3 -4.31 16.01 -4.00
N TRP A 4 -4.97 16.13 -5.16
CA TRP A 4 -5.21 15.02 -6.08
C TRP A 4 -3.91 14.39 -6.58
N ARG A 5 -2.93 15.22 -6.98
CA ARG A 5 -1.63 14.73 -7.47
C ARG A 5 -0.84 14.00 -6.39
N ILE A 6 -0.96 14.41 -5.12
CA ILE A 6 -0.34 13.73 -3.97
C ILE A 6 -1.02 12.39 -3.72
N ILE A 7 -2.36 12.35 -3.69
CA ILE A 7 -3.12 11.11 -3.48
C ILE A 7 -2.85 10.11 -4.61
N HIS A 8 -2.84 10.58 -5.85
CA HIS A 8 -2.56 9.75 -7.02
C HIS A 8 -1.11 9.24 -7.02
N ALA A 9 -0.14 10.10 -6.76
CA ALA A 9 1.26 9.68 -6.63
C ALA A 9 1.47 8.70 -5.46
N LEU A 10 0.76 8.90 -4.35
CA LEU A 10 0.80 8.00 -3.19
C LEU A 10 0.18 6.64 -3.55
N ARG A 11 -0.93 6.59 -4.28
CA ARG A 11 -1.56 5.35 -4.76
C ARG A 11 -0.60 4.55 -5.65
N VAL A 12 0.02 5.21 -6.63
CA VAL A 12 0.92 4.56 -7.60
C VAL A 12 2.15 3.97 -6.90
N ASN A 13 2.68 4.67 -5.89
CA ASN A 13 3.87 4.23 -5.15
C ASN A 13 3.54 3.43 -3.88
N PHE A 14 2.26 3.26 -3.53
CA PHE A 14 1.85 2.67 -2.26
C PHE A 14 2.41 1.26 -2.08
N SER A 15 2.36 0.43 -3.13
CA SER A 15 2.90 -0.93 -3.12
C SER A 15 4.41 -0.94 -2.92
N PHE A 16 5.14 -0.02 -3.55
CA PHE A 16 6.59 0.10 -3.38
C PHE A 16 6.95 0.56 -1.96
N LEU A 17 6.18 1.50 -1.42
CA LEU A 17 6.37 2.04 -0.07
C LEU A 17 6.08 0.97 1.00
N LEU A 18 5.04 0.16 0.82
CA LEU A 18 4.74 -1.01 1.65
C LEU A 18 5.84 -2.06 1.60
N MET A 19 6.33 -2.37 0.40
CA MET A 19 7.39 -3.34 0.23
C MET A 19 8.67 -2.89 0.94
N ALA A 20 9.06 -1.63 0.78
CA ALA A 20 10.21 -1.05 1.48
C ALA A 20 10.03 -1.09 3.00
N LEU A 21 8.83 -0.79 3.50
CA LEU A 21 8.51 -0.83 4.92
C LEU A 21 8.63 -2.24 5.50
N LEU A 22 8.05 -3.25 4.83
CA LEU A 22 8.11 -4.65 5.25
C LEU A 22 9.53 -5.21 5.22
N ILE A 23 10.33 -4.82 4.22
CA ILE A 23 11.75 -5.18 4.15
C ILE A 23 12.50 -4.58 5.35
N CYS A 24 12.28 -3.31 5.67
CA CYS A 24 12.87 -2.67 6.85
C CYS A 24 12.45 -3.37 8.15
N GLU A 25 11.17 -3.69 8.33
CA GLU A 25 10.70 -4.43 9.51
C GLU A 25 11.38 -5.79 9.63
N GLY A 26 11.49 -6.54 8.53
CA GLY A 26 12.20 -7.82 8.52
C GLY A 26 13.68 -7.67 8.87
N LEU A 27 14.34 -6.64 8.33
CA LEU A 27 15.75 -6.35 8.57
C LEU A 27 16.03 -5.95 10.03
N ILE A 28 15.07 -5.31 10.70
CA ILE A 28 15.13 -4.97 12.13
C ILE A 28 14.73 -6.16 13.01
N ALA A 29 13.80 -7.00 12.56
CA ALA A 29 13.34 -8.17 13.31
C ALA A 29 14.46 -9.22 13.51
N VAL A 30 15.33 -9.40 12.50
CA VAL A 30 16.46 -10.35 12.57
C VAL A 30 17.41 -10.06 13.74
N PRO A 31 18.01 -8.86 13.90
CA PRO A 31 18.86 -8.58 15.05
C PRO A 31 18.08 -8.55 16.38
N MET A 32 16.81 -8.14 16.36
CA MET A 32 15.95 -8.16 17.55
C MET A 32 15.70 -9.57 18.09
N MET A 33 15.69 -10.60 17.24
CA MET A 33 15.55 -11.99 17.69
C MET A 33 16.70 -12.41 18.64
N PHE A 34 17.89 -11.85 18.46
CA PHE A 34 19.06 -12.15 19.29
C PHE A 34 19.17 -11.27 20.54
N ILE A 35 18.64 -10.04 20.50
CA ILE A 35 18.71 -9.09 21.61
C ILE A 35 17.49 -9.22 22.53
N PHE A 36 16.29 -9.26 21.96
CA PHE A 36 15.03 -9.30 22.69
C PHE A 36 13.95 -10.05 21.87
N PRO A 37 13.90 -11.39 22.00
CA PRO A 37 13.01 -12.26 21.21
C PRO A 37 11.54 -11.83 21.15
N PRO A 38 10.89 -11.35 22.24
CA PRO A 38 9.50 -10.94 22.16
C PRO A 38 9.27 -9.67 21.33
N ALA A 39 10.26 -8.78 21.14
CA ALA A 39 10.10 -7.65 20.22
C ALA A 39 10.08 -8.08 18.75
N ALA A 40 10.85 -9.11 18.38
CA ALA A 40 10.82 -9.64 17.02
C ALA A 40 9.43 -10.18 16.67
N LEU A 41 8.77 -10.88 17.61
CA LEU A 41 7.38 -11.31 17.45
C LEU A 41 6.41 -10.13 17.29
N LEU A 42 6.56 -9.08 18.10
CA LEU A 42 5.73 -7.87 17.99
C LEU A 42 5.90 -7.18 16.64
N LEU A 43 7.12 -7.11 16.09
CA LEU A 43 7.40 -6.58 14.75
C LEU A 43 6.71 -7.40 13.65
N VAL A 44 6.67 -8.73 13.76
CA VAL A 44 5.93 -9.57 12.82
C VAL A 44 4.42 -9.30 12.89
N PHE A 45 3.87 -9.16 14.09
CA PHE A 45 2.46 -8.77 14.26
C PHE A 45 2.17 -7.37 13.71
N LEU A 46 3.10 -6.42 13.90
CA LEU A 46 3.00 -5.08 13.33
C LEU A 46 3.01 -5.11 11.80
N GLY A 47 3.86 -5.93 11.19
CA GLY A 47 3.89 -6.14 9.74
C GLY A 47 2.59 -6.75 9.22
N LEU A 48 2.05 -7.76 9.90
CA LEU A 48 0.73 -8.34 9.56
C LEU A 48 -0.41 -7.32 9.69
N LEU A 49 -0.39 -6.52 10.75
CA LEU A 49 -1.37 -5.45 10.95
C LEU A 49 -1.26 -4.39 9.83
N THR A 50 -0.04 -4.03 9.45
CA THR A 50 0.23 -3.07 8.37
C THR A 50 -0.23 -3.63 7.02
N LEU A 51 -0.08 -4.93 6.80
CA LEU A 51 -0.57 -5.62 5.61
C LEU A 51 -2.10 -5.69 5.58
N ALA A 52 -2.75 -5.91 6.73
CA ALA A 52 -4.21 -5.84 6.84
C ALA A 52 -4.73 -4.41 6.58
N LEU A 53 -4.07 -3.41 7.16
CA LEU A 53 -4.42 -2.00 6.97
C LEU A 53 -4.20 -1.54 5.53
N SER A 54 -3.16 -2.05 4.88
CA SER A 54 -2.87 -1.86 3.46
C SER A 54 -4.05 -2.23 2.58
N ILE A 55 -4.70 -3.39 2.81
CA ILE A 55 -5.86 -3.83 2.04
C ILE A 55 -7.00 -2.82 2.15
N VAL A 56 -7.27 -2.34 3.37
CA VAL A 56 -8.30 -1.33 3.64
C VAL A 56 -7.96 -0.03 2.90
N VAL A 57 -6.73 0.47 3.06
CA VAL A 57 -6.27 1.72 2.43
C VAL A 57 -6.32 1.63 0.91
N HIS A 58 -5.95 0.48 0.32
CA HIS A 58 -6.03 0.26 -1.12
C HIS A 58 -7.50 0.29 -1.62
N GLY A 59 -8.42 -0.28 -0.84
CA GLY A 59 -9.86 -0.20 -1.11
C GLY A 59 -10.39 1.23 -1.06
N THR A 60 -10.03 1.99 -0.02
CA THR A 60 -10.44 3.39 0.12
C THR A 60 -9.84 4.27 -0.98
N LEU A 61 -8.57 4.04 -1.36
CA LEU A 61 -7.92 4.76 -2.45
C LEU A 61 -8.59 4.49 -3.80
N ARG A 62 -9.02 3.25 -4.09
CA ARG A 62 -9.79 2.93 -5.29
C ARG A 62 -11.13 3.65 -5.32
N LEU A 63 -11.89 3.61 -4.22
CA LEU A 63 -13.16 4.32 -4.11
C LEU A 63 -12.98 5.83 -4.27
N LEU A 64 -11.89 6.38 -3.73
CA LEU A 64 -11.58 7.80 -3.84
C LEU A 64 -11.18 8.18 -5.27
N ASP A 65 -10.41 7.34 -5.97
CA ASP A 65 -10.04 7.54 -7.38
C ASP A 65 -11.28 7.47 -8.28
N ASP A 66 -12.16 6.49 -8.08
CA ASP A 66 -13.45 6.34 -8.79
C ASP A 66 -14.37 7.54 -8.55
N ALA A 67 -14.48 8.00 -7.30
CA ALA A 67 -15.25 9.17 -6.93
C ALA A 67 -14.67 10.44 -7.56
N LEU A 68 -13.35 10.60 -7.54
CA LEU A 68 -12.65 11.74 -8.14
C LEU A 68 -12.78 11.76 -9.67
N ALA A 69 -12.67 10.61 -10.35
CA ALA A 69 -12.86 10.54 -11.80
C ALA A 69 -14.29 10.89 -12.22
N ARG A 70 -15.30 10.39 -11.48
CA ARG A 70 -16.69 10.81 -11.69
C ARG A 70 -16.89 12.31 -11.46
N PHE A 71 -16.21 12.89 -10.47
CA PHE A 71 -16.35 14.31 -10.15
C PHE A 71 -15.62 15.23 -11.13
N LEU A 72 -14.49 14.79 -11.70
CA LEU A 72 -13.69 15.56 -12.64
C LEU A 72 -14.08 15.35 -14.12
N GLY A 73 -14.93 14.37 -14.43
CA GLY A 73 -15.39 14.11 -15.80
C GLY A 73 -14.28 13.68 -16.76
N ILE A 74 -13.17 13.16 -16.22
CA ILE A 74 -12.05 12.63 -17.00
C ILE A 74 -12.28 11.14 -17.15
N GLU A 75 -12.44 10.67 -18.40
CA GLU A 75 -12.44 9.25 -18.74
C GLU A 75 -11.16 8.62 -18.20
N MET A 76 -11.30 7.74 -17.21
CA MET A 76 -10.20 6.97 -16.67
C MET A 76 -9.55 6.18 -17.82
N PRO A 77 -8.23 6.28 -18.03
CA PRO A 77 -7.57 5.36 -18.94
C PRO A 77 -7.79 3.93 -18.40
N PRO A 78 -8.13 2.98 -19.28
CA PRO A 78 -8.47 1.63 -18.89
C PRO A 78 -7.33 1.01 -18.09
N ILE A 79 -7.70 0.25 -17.06
CA ILE A 79 -6.79 -0.55 -16.27
C ILE A 79 -6.10 -1.55 -17.23
N GLU A 80 -4.86 -1.26 -17.62
CA GLU A 80 -3.97 -2.20 -18.31
C GLU A 80 -3.88 -3.46 -17.44
N GLY A 81 -4.47 -4.55 -17.93
CA GLY A 81 -4.59 -5.79 -17.17
C GLY A 81 -5.65 -6.78 -17.69
N ASN A 82 -6.48 -6.38 -18.66
CA ASN A 82 -7.48 -7.27 -19.27
C ASN A 82 -7.08 -7.82 -20.66
N GLU A 83 -5.79 -7.95 -20.93
CA GLU A 83 -5.27 -8.46 -22.23
C GLU A 83 -4.88 -9.95 -22.19
N THR A 84 -5.24 -10.70 -21.14
CA THR A 84 -4.94 -12.15 -21.05
C THR A 84 -6.21 -13.01 -20.87
N ALA A 85 -7.26 -12.64 -21.59
CA ALA A 85 -8.45 -13.50 -21.77
C ALA A 85 -8.80 -13.64 -23.26
N THR A 86 -7.86 -14.16 -24.05
CA THR A 86 -8.12 -14.82 -25.34
C THR A 86 -7.16 -15.97 -25.53
#